data_AF-A0A8D8T3P9-F1
#
_entry.id   AF-A0A8D8T3P9-F1
#
_cell.length_a   1.000
_cell.length_b   1.000
_cell.length_c   1.000
_cell.angle_alpha   90.00
_cell.angle_beta   90.00
_cell.angle_gamma   90.00
#
_symmetry.space_group_name_H-M   'P 1'
#
loop_
_entity.id
_entity.type
_entity.pdbx_description
1 polymer ?
#
loop_
_entity_poly.entity_id
_entity_poly.type
_entity_poly.pdbx_seq_one_letter_code
_entity_poly.pdbx_strand_id
1 'polypeptide(L)'
;MQRYQVNRVLQTAPPPIAPEEAELPRRARSSLAQLRSGWSKLLNHYMNRLDTSIADECPLCRGSPHDTAHLFNCPGRPTTLTVQDLWHQPKAVAAFLRLEGEEDEEMTT
;
A
#
# COMPACT_ATOMS: atom_id res chain seq x y z
N MET A 1 22.63 -19.06 -3.52
CA MET A 1 22.41 -17.91 -2.63
C MET A 1 21.58 -16.87 -3.40
N GLN A 2 20.27 -16.79 -3.14
CA GLN A 2 19.41 -15.78 -3.79
C GLN A 2 19.76 -14.41 -3.22
N ARG A 3 20.34 -13.55 -4.06
CA ARG A 3 20.48 -12.11 -3.78
C ARG A 3 19.09 -11.50 -3.86
N TYR A 4 18.34 -11.56 -2.76
CA TYR A 4 17.07 -10.85 -2.68
C TYR A 4 17.37 -9.36 -2.89
N GLN A 5 16.80 -8.83 -3.97
CA GLN A 5 16.94 -7.43 -4.33
C GLN A 5 16.41 -6.59 -3.16
N VAL A 6 17.18 -5.60 -2.72
CA VAL A 6 16.81 -4.70 -1.64
C VAL A 6 15.44 -4.10 -1.97
N ASN A 7 14.47 -4.29 -1.07
CA ASN A 7 13.15 -3.73 -1.23
C ASN A 7 13.25 -2.21 -1.10
N ARG A 8 12.71 -1.46 -2.08
CA ARG A 8 12.80 0.01 -2.10
C ARG A 8 12.06 0.68 -0.93
N VAL A 9 11.02 0.05 -0.41
CA VAL A 9 10.21 0.60 0.67
C VAL A 9 10.86 0.34 2.03
N LEU A 10 11.41 -0.84 2.25
CA LEU A 10 12.10 -1.21 3.50
C LEU A 10 13.61 -0.89 3.51
N GLN A 11 14.21 -0.65 2.35
CA GLN A 11 15.66 -0.52 2.14
C GLN A 11 16.48 -1.71 2.66
N THR A 12 15.82 -2.87 2.80
CA THR A 12 16.41 -4.14 3.26
C THR A 12 15.88 -5.31 2.43
N ALA A 13 16.37 -6.53 2.68
CA ALA A 13 15.78 -7.72 2.07
C ALA A 13 14.30 -7.85 2.49
N PRO A 14 13.36 -8.07 1.55
CA PRO A 14 11.96 -8.21 1.90
C PRO A 14 11.76 -9.42 2.82
N PRO A 15 11.02 -9.28 3.93
CA PRO A 15 10.72 -10.40 4.80
C PRO A 15 9.74 -11.38 4.13
N PRO A 16 9.55 -12.58 4.69
CA PRO A 16 8.53 -13.51 4.23
C PRO A 16 7.13 -12.90 4.37
N ILE A 17 6.28 -13.14 3.37
CA ILE A 17 4.88 -12.74 3.39
C ILE A 17 4.10 -13.72 4.28
N ALA A 18 3.25 -13.20 5.17
CA ALA A 18 2.40 -14.01 6.02
C ALA A 18 1.38 -14.82 5.19
N PRO A 19 1.15 -16.11 5.52
CA PRO A 19 0.31 -17.01 4.72
C PRO A 19 -1.16 -16.58 4.67
N GLU A 20 -1.63 -15.82 5.68
CA GLU A 20 -2.99 -15.27 5.73
C GLU A 20 -3.32 -14.34 4.54
N GLU A 21 -2.32 -13.80 3.83
CA GLU A 21 -2.57 -13.03 2.62
C GLU A 21 -3.32 -13.84 1.56
N ALA A 22 -3.11 -15.16 1.51
CA ALA A 22 -3.75 -16.03 0.53
C ALA A 22 -5.29 -16.03 0.65
N GLU A 23 -5.82 -15.71 1.83
CA GLU A 23 -7.26 -15.61 2.09
C GLU A 23 -7.88 -14.29 1.62
N LEU A 24 -7.05 -13.29 1.28
CA LEU A 24 -7.53 -12.00 0.80
C LEU A 24 -7.97 -12.07 -0.68
N PRO A 25 -8.97 -11.25 -1.08
CA PRO A 25 -9.35 -11.11 -2.48
C PRO A 25 -8.16 -10.75 -3.39
N ARG A 26 -8.22 -11.18 -4.65
CA ARG A 26 -7.13 -10.94 -5.62
C ARG A 26 -6.74 -9.45 -5.71
N ARG A 27 -7.74 -8.56 -5.68
CA ARG A 27 -7.54 -7.10 -5.71
C ARG A 27 -6.71 -6.63 -4.51
N ALA A 28 -7.09 -7.02 -3.30
CA ALA A 28 -6.36 -6.69 -2.08
C ALA A 28 -4.90 -7.15 -2.15
N ARG A 29 -4.66 -8.43 -2.52
CA ARG A 29 -3.31 -8.97 -2.69
C ARG A 29 -2.48 -8.18 -3.71
N SER A 30 -3.11 -7.77 -4.82
CA SER A 30 -2.45 -6.97 -5.86
C SER A 30 -2.07 -5.58 -5.36
N SER A 31 -2.98 -4.91 -4.64
CA SER A 31 -2.73 -3.60 -4.02
C SER A 31 -1.62 -3.66 -2.96
N LEU A 32 -1.61 -4.70 -2.12
CA LEU A 32 -0.54 -4.92 -1.13
C LEU A 32 0.81 -5.15 -1.81
N ALA A 33 0.85 -5.97 -2.87
CA ALA A 33 2.08 -6.19 -3.64
C ALA A 33 2.61 -4.89 -4.29
N GLN A 34 1.73 -4.04 -4.80
CA GLN A 34 2.09 -2.72 -5.34
C GLN A 34 2.61 -1.77 -4.25
N LEU A 35 2.03 -1.80 -3.05
CA LEU A 35 2.52 -1.00 -1.92
C LEU A 35 3.91 -1.46 -1.47
N ARG A 36 4.16 -2.77 -1.44
CA ARG A 36 5.48 -3.35 -1.12
C ARG A 36 6.54 -2.98 -2.16
N SER A 37 6.16 -2.78 -3.42
CA SER A 37 7.11 -2.36 -4.46
C SER A 37 7.39 -0.84 -4.42
N GLY A 38 6.51 -0.05 -3.78
CA GLY A 38 6.57 1.41 -3.77
C GLY A 38 5.95 2.04 -5.03
N TRP A 39 5.21 1.26 -5.82
CA TRP A 39 4.59 1.67 -7.09
C TRP A 39 3.10 1.37 -7.06
N SER A 40 2.39 2.03 -6.14
CA SER A 40 0.95 1.85 -5.95
C SER A 40 0.18 3.07 -6.39
N LYS A 41 -0.90 2.86 -7.15
CA LYS A 41 -1.85 3.92 -7.53
C LYS A 41 -2.58 4.53 -6.33
N LEU A 42 -2.49 3.91 -5.15
CA LEU A 42 -3.00 4.47 -3.90
C LEU A 42 -2.15 5.63 -3.37
N LEU A 43 -0.93 5.80 -3.88
CA LEU A 43 0.03 6.80 -3.42
C LEU A 43 0.08 7.97 -4.41
N ASN A 44 -0.17 9.19 -3.93
CA ASN A 44 -0.06 10.37 -4.79
C ASN A 44 1.38 10.61 -5.23
N HIS A 45 2.38 10.17 -4.46
CA HIS A 45 3.77 10.19 -4.89
C HIS A 45 3.99 9.41 -6.19
N TYR A 46 3.35 8.24 -6.33
CA TYR A 46 3.44 7.48 -7.57
C TYR A 46 2.60 8.12 -8.69
N MET A 47 1.41 8.63 -8.37
CA MET A 47 0.55 9.28 -9.36
C MET A 47 1.18 10.56 -9.92
N ASN A 48 1.81 11.40 -9.09
CA ASN A 48 2.55 12.60 -9.51
C ASN A 48 3.68 12.27 -10.51
N ARG A 49 4.31 11.11 -10.36
CA ARG A 49 5.36 10.66 -11.29
C ARG A 49 4.81 10.24 -12.66
N LEU A 50 3.54 9.83 -12.73
CA LEU A 50 2.85 9.53 -13.98
C LEU A 50 2.26 10.79 -14.62
N ASP A 51 1.70 11.66 -13.78
CA ASP A 51 1.08 12.92 -14.17
C ASP A 51 1.41 14.01 -13.16
N THR A 52 2.23 14.98 -13.56
CA THR A 52 2.70 16.09 -12.73
C THR A 52 1.59 17.04 -12.30
N SER A 53 0.39 16.96 -12.89
CA SER A 53 -0.76 17.76 -12.46
C SER A 53 -1.33 17.30 -11.10
N ILE A 54 -1.05 16.06 -10.71
CA ILE A 54 -1.47 15.50 -9.42
C ILE A 54 -0.45 15.90 -8.37
N ALA A 55 -0.86 16.62 -7.33
CA ALA A 55 0.04 17.01 -6.24
C ALA A 55 0.53 15.79 -5.46
N ASP A 56 1.83 15.72 -5.17
CA ASP A 56 2.44 14.73 -4.27
C ASP A 56 2.18 15.08 -2.80
N GLU A 57 0.90 15.16 -2.44
CA GLU A 57 0.45 15.52 -1.11
C GLU A 57 -0.61 14.52 -0.62
N CYS A 58 -0.61 14.26 0.68
CA CYS A 58 -1.63 13.43 1.30
C CYS A 58 -2.96 14.19 1.33
N PRO A 59 -4.08 13.59 0.87
CA PRO A 59 -5.38 14.26 0.88
C PRO A 59 -5.92 14.54 2.30
N LEU A 60 -5.41 13.84 3.32
CA LEU A 60 -5.90 13.97 4.70
C LEU A 60 -5.13 14.99 5.53
N CYS A 61 -3.79 15.04 5.39
CA CYS A 61 -2.96 15.93 6.20
C CYS A 61 -2.13 16.94 5.40
N ARG A 62 -2.20 16.89 4.05
CA ARG A 62 -1.39 17.70 3.12
C ARG A 62 0.13 17.52 3.26
N GLY A 63 0.56 16.47 3.95
CA GLY A 63 1.98 16.12 4.04
C GLY A 63 2.52 15.59 2.70
N SER A 64 3.78 15.89 2.41
CA SER A 64 4.51 15.45 1.22
C SER A 64 5.86 14.85 1.65
N PRO A 65 6.36 13.77 1.01
CA PRO A 65 5.71 13.01 -0.06
C PRO A 65 4.59 12.08 0.45
N HIS A 66 3.58 11.82 -0.38
CA HIS A 66 2.52 10.85 -0.07
C HIS A 66 2.94 9.45 -0.50
N ASP A 67 3.91 8.87 0.20
CA ASP A 67 4.49 7.56 -0.06
C ASP A 67 4.00 6.46 0.91
N THR A 68 4.53 5.23 0.77
CA THR A 68 4.15 4.10 1.63
C THR A 68 4.49 4.35 3.10
N ALA A 69 5.58 5.04 3.40
CA ALA A 69 5.93 5.36 4.78
C ALA A 69 4.94 6.36 5.38
N HIS A 70 4.54 7.37 4.60
CA HIS A 70 3.52 8.33 4.98
C HIS A 70 2.17 7.65 5.24
N LEU A 71 1.78 6.65 4.45
CA LEU A 71 0.50 5.93 4.61
C LEU A 71 0.28 5.39 6.03
N PHE A 72 1.36 4.97 6.71
CA PHE A 72 1.33 4.43 8.08
C PHE A 72 1.65 5.47 9.17
N ASN A 73 2.21 6.63 8.79
CA ASN A 73 2.57 7.71 9.72
C ASN A 73 1.68 8.96 9.55
N CYS A 74 0.61 8.87 8.76
CA CYS A 74 -0.25 10.01 8.44
C CYS A 74 -1.02 10.46 9.70
N PRO A 75 -0.90 11.73 10.14
CA PRO A 75 -1.63 12.22 11.30
C PRO A 75 -3.14 12.31 11.04
N GLY A 76 -3.57 12.43 9.77
CA GLY A 76 -4.98 12.40 9.39
C GLY A 76 -5.58 10.99 9.41
N ARG A 77 -4.75 9.96 9.58
CA ARG A 77 -5.18 8.55 9.67
C ARG A 77 -4.26 7.75 10.59
N PRO A 78 -4.35 7.97 11.92
CA PRO A 78 -3.48 7.31 12.87
C PRO A 78 -3.70 5.79 12.85
N THR A 79 -2.62 5.04 12.98
CA THR A 79 -2.61 3.58 13.05
C THR A 79 -1.44 3.10 13.90
N THR A 80 -1.55 1.89 14.44
CA THR A 80 -0.44 1.19 15.07
C THR A 80 0.33 0.32 14.09
N LEU A 81 -0.19 0.17 12.86
CA LEU A 81 0.46 -0.57 11.78
C LEU A 81 1.67 0.21 11.25
N THR A 82 2.67 -0.54 10.84
CA THR A 82 3.91 -0.05 10.27
C THR A 82 4.06 -0.52 8.83
N VAL A 83 5.07 0.02 8.14
CA VAL A 83 5.43 -0.43 6.79
C VAL A 83 5.75 -1.93 6.76
N GLN A 84 6.32 -2.50 7.82
CA GLN A 84 6.62 -3.94 7.90
C GLN A 84 5.37 -4.81 7.93
N ASP A 85 4.26 -4.27 8.43
CA ASP A 85 2.99 -5.00 8.50
C ASP A 85 2.38 -5.26 7.13
N LEU A 86 2.87 -4.58 6.09
CA LEU A 86 2.62 -5.02 4.71
C LEU A 86 3.03 -6.48 4.51
N TRP A 87 4.04 -7.01 5.19
CA TRP A 87 4.42 -8.42 5.08
C TRP A 87 3.88 -9.28 6.21
N HIS A 88 3.89 -8.78 7.44
CA HIS A 88 3.58 -9.57 8.64
C HIS A 88 2.09 -9.64 8.97
N GLN A 89 1.31 -8.60 8.67
CA GLN A 89 -0.12 -8.52 8.98
C GLN A 89 -0.93 -8.01 7.77
N PRO A 90 -0.83 -8.67 6.59
CA PRO A 90 -1.46 -8.22 5.36
C PRO A 90 -2.99 -8.10 5.48
N LYS A 91 -3.66 -8.90 6.31
CA LYS A 91 -5.10 -8.73 6.57
C LYS A 91 -5.40 -7.44 7.33
N ALA A 92 -4.65 -7.14 8.39
CA ALA A 92 -4.82 -5.91 9.15
C ALA A 92 -4.57 -4.67 8.27
N VAL A 93 -3.57 -4.74 7.38
CA VAL A 93 -3.33 -3.68 6.39
C VAL A 93 -4.46 -3.59 5.37
N ALA A 94 -4.98 -4.72 4.88
CA ALA A 94 -6.11 -4.72 3.95
C ALA A 94 -7.37 -4.09 4.56
N ALA A 95 -7.69 -4.44 5.81
CA ALA A 95 -8.79 -3.83 6.57
C ALA A 95 -8.55 -2.32 6.77
N PHE A 96 -7.34 -1.94 7.20
CA PHE A 96 -6.96 -0.54 7.34
C PHE A 96 -7.14 0.21 6.01
N LEU A 97 -6.74 -0.37 4.88
CA LEU A 97 -6.87 0.27 3.57
C LEU A 97 -8.24 0.09 2.91
N ARG A 98 -9.19 -0.59 3.59
CA ARG A 98 -10.52 -0.93 3.07
C ARG A 98 -10.44 -1.66 1.71
N LEU A 99 -9.53 -2.62 1.61
CA LEU A 99 -9.31 -3.42 0.40
C LEU A 99 -10.20 -4.69 0.34
N GLU A 100 -11.04 -4.90 1.35
CA GLU A 100 -11.84 -6.11 1.57
C GLU A 100 -13.16 -6.16 0.79
N GLY A 101 -13.56 -5.06 0.14
CA GLY A 101 -14.83 -4.96 -0.58
C GLY A 101 -14.88 -5.75 -1.89
N GLU A 102 -16.01 -6.41 -2.10
CA GLU A 102 -16.47 -7.04 -3.34
C GLU A 102 -16.75 -5.99 -4.43
N GLU A 103 -16.73 -6.49 -5.65
CA GLU A 103 -17.07 -5.88 -6.95
C GLU A 103 -17.95 -4.62 -6.85
N ASP A 104 -17.52 -3.53 -7.51
CA ASP A 104 -18.51 -2.57 -8.02
C ASP A 104 -19.42 -3.37 -8.96
N GLU A 105 -20.63 -3.68 -8.49
CA GLU A 105 -21.78 -3.99 -9.33
C GLU A 105 -21.97 -2.82 -10.31
N GLU A 106 -21.29 -2.85 -11.46
CA GLU A 106 -21.78 -2.14 -12.64
C GLU A 106 -22.77 -3.05 -13.36
N MET A 107 -23.90 -3.28 -12.68
CA MET A 107 -25.17 -3.54 -13.33
C MET A 107 -25.74 -2.19 -13.76
N THR A 108 -25.35 -1.73 -14.94
CA THR A 108 -26.10 -0.72 -15.68
C THR A 108 -26.39 -1.26 -17.06
N THR A 109 -27.62 -1.75 -17.19
CA THR A 109 -28.53 -1.79 -18.35
C THR A 109 -27.94 -1.75 -19.75
#